data_AF-A0A1S3JJC4-F1
#
_entry.id   AF-A0A1S3JJC4-F1
#
_cell.length_a   1.000
_cell.length_b   1.000
_cell.length_c   1.000
_cell.angle_alpha   90.00
_cell.angle_beta   90.00
_cell.angle_gamma   90.00
#
_symmetry.space_group_name_H-M   'P 1'
#
loop_
_entity.id
_entity.type
_entity.pdbx_description
1 polymer ?
#
loop_
_entity_poly.entity_id
_entity_poly.type
_entity_poly.pdbx_seq_one_letter_code
_entity_poly.pdbx_strand_id
1 'polypeptide(L)'
;MAASMCCRRLEGLWKINTNMRLQYIGKRTILSDAYRCDKAWKVYLQAPTLREVDAVSFQNEIYNKYQKLKNVSAVDIDILAHVLPSVPPVQLPFTVELFEMFRHCREAVEAKESYHYALIRSCIEMKNEEMLMSMLSKKVCITTGS
;
A
#
# COMPACT_ATOMS: atom_id res chain seq x y z
N MET A 1 -21.50 0.19 61.04
CA MET A 1 -20.83 0.80 62.21
C MET A 1 -19.35 0.87 61.91
N ALA A 2 -18.82 2.09 61.92
CA ALA A 2 -17.48 2.43 61.48
C ALA A 2 -16.41 1.87 62.44
N ALA A 3 -15.43 1.15 61.88
CA ALA A 3 -14.20 0.83 62.58
C ALA A 3 -13.08 1.73 62.03
N SER A 4 -12.64 2.63 62.89
CA SER A 4 -11.40 3.38 62.83
C SER A 4 -10.21 2.51 62.41
N MET A 5 -9.34 3.04 61.55
CA MET A 5 -7.89 2.95 61.74
C MET A 5 -7.23 4.15 61.08
N CYS A 6 -7.11 5.23 61.86
CA CYS A 6 -6.09 6.24 61.65
C CYS A 6 -4.76 5.60 62.07
N CYS A 7 -3.87 5.30 61.12
CA CYS A 7 -2.48 5.00 61.43
C CYS A 7 -1.61 6.09 60.82
N ARG A 8 -1.07 6.95 61.69
CA ARG A 8 -0.12 8.00 61.32
C ARG A 8 1.23 7.38 60.94
N ARG A 9 1.80 7.93 59.87
CA ARG A 9 3.19 8.40 59.75
C ARG A 9 4.29 7.40 60.16
N LEU A 10 4.93 6.82 59.14
CA LEU A 10 6.38 6.72 59.10
C LEU A 10 6.88 7.35 57.80
N GLU A 11 7.69 8.37 57.98
CA GLU A 11 8.37 9.14 56.96
C GLU A 11 9.52 8.33 56.38
N GLY A 12 9.78 8.47 55.09
CA GLY A 12 11.05 8.08 54.51
C GLY A 12 10.97 7.38 53.17
N LEU A 13 11.62 8.01 52.20
CA LEU A 13 12.21 7.40 50.99
C LEU A 13 11.31 7.16 49.79
N TRP A 14 10.61 8.19 49.33
CA TRP A 14 10.64 8.48 47.89
C TRP A 14 10.93 9.97 47.74
N LYS A 15 12.20 10.30 47.50
CA LYS A 15 12.55 11.58 46.87
C LYS A 15 11.77 11.63 45.56
N ILE A 16 10.65 12.34 45.55
CA ILE A 16 9.94 12.66 44.33
C ILE A 16 10.91 13.53 43.54
N ASN A 17 11.60 12.91 42.59
CA ASN A 17 12.38 13.61 41.60
C ASN A 17 11.39 14.34 40.70
N THR A 18 11.03 15.56 41.08
CA THR A 18 10.30 16.52 40.27
C THR A 18 11.22 16.98 39.13
N ASN A 19 11.42 16.13 38.13
CA ASN A 19 11.97 16.52 36.82
C ASN A 19 11.73 15.48 35.72
N MET A 20 10.65 14.70 35.79
CA MET A 20 10.15 14.04 34.58
C MET A 20 9.14 14.97 33.90
N ARG A 21 9.67 15.99 33.22
CA ARG A 21 8.94 16.62 32.12
C ARG A 21 8.80 15.54 31.05
N LEU A 22 7.72 14.75 31.12
CA LEU A 22 7.21 14.05 29.96
C LEU A 22 6.72 15.13 29.00
N GLN A 23 7.67 15.77 28.31
CA GLN A 23 7.38 16.43 27.07
C GLN A 23 6.96 15.33 26.12
N TYR A 24 5.67 15.02 26.10
CA TYR A 24 5.07 14.28 25.01
C TYR A 24 5.32 15.14 23.76
N ILE A 25 6.43 14.86 23.08
CA ILE A 25 6.67 15.37 21.73
C ILE A 25 5.65 14.64 20.86
N GLY A 26 4.42 15.13 20.87
CA GLY A 26 3.39 14.68 19.98
C GLY A 26 3.88 14.98 18.57
N LYS A 27 4.27 13.94 17.83
CA LYS A 27 4.59 14.08 16.42
C LYS A 27 3.32 14.55 15.73
N ARG A 28 3.27 15.84 15.37
CA ARG A 28 2.22 16.39 14.52
C ARG A 28 2.57 16.01 13.09
N THR A 29 2.00 14.92 12.63
CA THR A 29 2.01 14.52 11.21
C THR A 29 0.78 15.12 10.52
N ILE A 30 0.86 15.30 9.20
CA ILE A 30 -0.28 15.82 8.40
C ILE A 30 -1.46 14.83 8.47
N LEU A 31 -1.17 13.54 8.48
CA LEU A 31 -2.15 12.46 8.57
C LEU A 31 -1.91 11.62 9.82
N SER A 32 -2.98 11.11 10.43
CA SER A 32 -2.89 10.20 11.57
C SER A 32 -2.39 8.83 11.14
N ASP A 33 -1.75 8.08 12.05
CA ASP A 33 -1.28 6.71 11.75
C ASP A 33 -2.43 5.78 11.33
N ALA A 34 -3.64 6.03 11.84
CA ALA A 34 -4.84 5.28 11.50
C ALA A 34 -5.25 5.45 10.02
N TYR A 35 -4.91 6.58 9.38
CA TYR A 35 -5.24 6.85 7.97
C TYR A 35 -4.65 5.82 7.00
N ARG A 36 -3.55 5.17 7.39
CA ARG A 36 -2.89 4.16 6.55
C ARG A 36 -3.73 2.90 6.34
N CYS A 37 -4.70 2.61 7.22
CA CYS A 37 -5.60 1.45 7.14
C CYS A 37 -4.88 0.09 6.95
N ASP A 38 -3.65 -0.06 7.47
CA ASP A 38 -2.80 -1.22 7.18
C ASP A 38 -3.42 -2.57 7.60
N LYS A 39 -4.18 -2.58 8.70
CA LYS A 39 -4.87 -3.80 9.17
C LYS A 39 -5.96 -4.24 8.20
N ALA A 40 -6.82 -3.31 7.78
CA ALA A 40 -7.90 -3.58 6.84
C ALA A 40 -7.34 -4.00 5.47
N TRP A 41 -6.26 -3.34 5.01
CA TRP A 41 -5.57 -3.70 3.78
C TRP A 41 -5.02 -5.13 3.80
N LYS A 42 -4.38 -5.54 4.89
CA LYS A 42 -3.85 -6.91 5.02
C LYS A 42 -4.95 -7.97 5.02
N VAL A 43 -6.10 -7.70 5.66
CA VAL A 43 -7.26 -8.59 5.62
C VAL A 43 -7.80 -8.71 4.19
N TYR A 44 -7.88 -7.59 3.47
CA TYR A 44 -8.33 -7.58 2.08
C TYR A 44 -7.42 -8.43 1.18
N LEU A 45 -6.10 -8.35 1.34
CA LEU A 45 -5.15 -9.16 0.56
C LEU A 45 -5.22 -10.67 0.84
N GLN A 46 -5.89 -11.11 1.92
CA GLN A 46 -6.11 -12.53 2.21
C GLN A 46 -7.26 -13.15 1.40
N ALA A 47 -7.94 -12.37 0.56
CA ALA A 47 -8.96 -12.88 -0.34
C ALA A 47 -8.41 -14.03 -1.22
N PRO A 48 -9.15 -15.14 -1.40
CA PRO A 48 -8.69 -16.28 -2.19
C PRO A 48 -8.27 -15.90 -3.62
N THR A 49 -8.99 -14.94 -4.21
CA THR A 49 -8.74 -14.39 -5.56
C THR A 49 -7.39 -13.71 -5.73
N LEU A 50 -6.73 -13.32 -4.64
CA LEU A 50 -5.40 -12.69 -4.66
C LEU A 50 -4.32 -13.66 -4.16
N ARG A 51 -4.67 -14.53 -3.20
CA ARG A 51 -3.72 -15.44 -2.56
C ARG A 51 -3.27 -16.60 -3.45
N GLU A 52 -4.15 -17.10 -4.30
CA GLU A 52 -3.89 -18.30 -5.12
C GLU A 52 -3.24 -17.98 -6.47
N VAL A 53 -3.03 -16.69 -6.77
CA VAL A 53 -2.48 -16.25 -8.06
C VAL A 53 -0.95 -16.31 -8.04
N ASP A 54 -0.39 -17.13 -8.93
CA ASP A 54 1.05 -17.09 -9.21
C ASP A 54 1.37 -15.87 -10.09
N ALA A 55 2.00 -14.86 -9.49
CA ALA A 55 2.22 -13.56 -10.14
C ALA A 55 3.04 -13.67 -11.44
N VAL A 56 3.99 -14.62 -11.51
CA VAL A 56 4.86 -14.83 -12.67
C VAL A 56 4.10 -15.46 -13.84
N SER A 57 3.36 -16.53 -13.60
CA SER A 57 2.50 -17.13 -14.63
C SER A 57 1.43 -16.13 -15.10
N PHE A 58 0.83 -15.41 -14.17
CA PHE A 58 -0.26 -14.49 -14.46
C PHE A 58 0.15 -13.31 -15.35
N GLN A 59 1.32 -12.70 -15.11
CA GLN A 59 1.80 -11.62 -15.99
C GLN A 59 2.11 -12.11 -17.41
N ASN A 60 2.60 -13.35 -17.56
CA ASN A 60 2.84 -13.96 -18.87
C ASN A 60 1.52 -14.21 -19.61
N GLU A 61 0.48 -14.67 -18.89
CA GLU A 61 -0.85 -14.82 -19.46
C GLU A 61 -1.44 -13.50 -19.94
N ILE A 62 -1.31 -12.43 -19.15
CA ILE A 62 -1.74 -11.08 -19.52
C ILE A 62 -1.02 -10.62 -20.79
N TYR A 63 0.31 -10.78 -20.84
CA TYR A 63 1.09 -10.41 -22.01
C TYR A 63 0.65 -11.20 -23.26
N ASN A 64 0.45 -12.51 -23.12
CA ASN A 64 -0.01 -13.36 -24.22
C ASN A 64 -1.41 -12.97 -24.72
N LYS A 65 -2.34 -12.63 -23.80
CA LYS A 65 -3.66 -12.09 -24.16
C LYS A 65 -3.53 -10.78 -24.92
N TYR A 66 -2.69 -9.86 -24.44
CA TYR A 66 -2.42 -8.60 -25.10
C TYR A 66 -1.84 -8.78 -26.49
N GLN A 67 -0.88 -9.69 -26.69
CA GLN A 67 -0.29 -9.91 -28.02
C GLN A 67 -1.33 -10.39 -29.04
N LYS A 68 -2.29 -11.22 -28.61
CA LYS A 68 -3.34 -11.76 -29.48
C LYS A 68 -4.46 -10.76 -29.79
N LEU A 69 -4.91 -10.02 -28.78
CA LEU A 69 -6.14 -9.20 -28.87
C LEU A 69 -5.87 -7.69 -28.87
N LYS A 70 -4.63 -7.27 -28.59
CA LYS A 70 -4.25 -5.87 -28.30
C LYS A 70 -5.15 -5.22 -27.23
N ASN A 71 -5.68 -6.04 -26.34
CA ASN A 71 -6.55 -5.62 -25.25
C ASN A 71 -6.36 -6.54 -24.04
N VAL A 72 -6.56 -5.99 -22.84
CA VAL A 72 -6.49 -6.71 -21.56
C VAL A 72 -7.63 -6.22 -20.69
N SER A 73 -8.28 -7.12 -19.95
CA SER A 73 -9.33 -6.74 -19.01
C SER A 73 -8.79 -5.86 -17.89
N ALA A 74 -9.54 -4.82 -17.53
CA ALA A 74 -9.23 -3.99 -16.37
C ALA A 74 -9.17 -4.80 -15.06
N VAL A 75 -9.91 -5.91 -14.97
CA VAL A 75 -9.90 -6.81 -13.80
C VAL A 75 -8.58 -7.57 -13.71
N ASP A 76 -8.05 -8.06 -14.83
CA ASP A 76 -6.78 -8.80 -14.85
C ASP A 76 -5.63 -7.89 -14.38
N ILE A 77 -5.61 -6.64 -14.83
CA ILE A 77 -4.60 -5.65 -14.43
C ILE A 77 -4.76 -5.20 -12.98
N ASP A 78 -5.99 -5.06 -12.50
CA ASP A 78 -6.30 -4.80 -11.10
C ASP A 78 -5.73 -5.91 -10.21
N ILE A 79 -5.96 -7.19 -10.54
CA ILE A 79 -5.39 -8.33 -9.81
C ILE A 79 -3.86 -8.28 -9.85
N LEU A 80 -3.26 -8.02 -11.02
CA LEU A 80 -1.81 -7.94 -11.18
C LEU A 80 -1.19 -6.88 -10.26
N ALA A 81 -1.83 -5.71 -10.10
CA ALA A 81 -1.35 -4.66 -9.21
C ALA A 81 -1.38 -5.06 -7.72
N HIS A 82 -2.34 -5.89 -7.33
CA HIS A 82 -2.45 -6.40 -5.96
C HIS A 82 -1.42 -7.48 -5.64
N VAL A 83 -1.02 -8.29 -6.62
CA VAL A 83 -0.01 -9.35 -6.46
C VAL A 83 1.40 -8.89 -6.83
N LEU A 84 1.58 -7.62 -7.21
CA LEU A 84 2.87 -7.03 -7.56
C LEU A 84 3.99 -7.29 -6.53
N PRO A 85 3.76 -7.23 -5.20
CA PRO A 85 4.81 -7.53 -4.22
C PRO A 85 5.32 -8.98 -4.27
N SER A 86 4.56 -9.89 -4.87
CA SER A 86 4.95 -11.29 -5.07
C SER A 86 5.77 -11.51 -6.34
N VAL A 87 5.89 -10.49 -7.21
CA VAL A 87 6.70 -10.58 -8.43
C VAL A 87 8.20 -10.49 -8.09
N PRO A 88 9.04 -11.38 -8.63
CA PRO A 88 10.49 -11.29 -8.44
C PRO A 88 11.05 -9.94 -8.93
N PRO A 89 12.00 -9.30 -8.22
CA PRO A 89 12.55 -8.00 -8.60
C PRO A 89 13.07 -7.92 -10.05
N VAL A 90 13.62 -9.02 -10.57
CA VAL A 90 14.12 -9.14 -11.95
C VAL A 90 13.02 -8.97 -12.99
N GLN A 91 11.76 -9.28 -12.64
CA GLN A 91 10.61 -9.23 -13.55
C GLN A 91 9.79 -7.95 -13.39
N LEU A 92 10.06 -7.11 -12.37
CA LEU A 92 9.35 -5.85 -12.16
C LEU A 92 9.38 -4.91 -13.38
N PRO A 93 10.49 -4.74 -14.13
CA PRO A 93 10.49 -3.89 -15.31
C PRO A 93 9.48 -4.36 -16.38
N PHE A 94 9.34 -5.67 -16.55
CA PHE A 94 8.35 -6.26 -17.45
C PHE A 94 6.92 -6.02 -16.94
N THR A 95 6.68 -6.15 -15.63
CA THR A 95 5.36 -5.83 -15.07
C THR A 95 5.00 -4.34 -15.23
N VAL A 96 5.97 -3.43 -15.10
CA VAL A 96 5.76 -2.00 -15.36
C VAL A 96 5.41 -1.74 -16.82
N GLU A 97 6.05 -2.45 -17.76
CA GLU A 97 5.70 -2.39 -19.17
C GLU A 97 4.26 -2.86 -19.42
N LEU A 98 3.79 -3.91 -18.73
CA LEU A 98 2.39 -4.35 -18.81
C LEU A 98 1.41 -3.27 -18.36
N PHE A 99 1.71 -2.56 -17.26
CA PHE A 99 0.86 -1.45 -16.82
C PHE A 99 0.86 -0.29 -17.81
N GLU A 100 1.98 0.00 -18.46
CA GLU A 100 2.03 1.03 -19.50
C GLU A 100 1.26 0.59 -20.76
N MET A 101 1.42 -0.66 -21.20
CA MET A 101 0.63 -1.22 -22.30
C MET A 101 -0.87 -1.17 -22.02
N PHE A 102 -1.29 -1.47 -20.79
CA PHE A 102 -2.69 -1.37 -20.41
C PHE A 102 -3.26 0.03 -20.59
N ARG A 103 -2.48 1.09 -20.35
CA ARG A 103 -2.93 2.48 -20.53
C ARG A 103 -3.25 2.84 -21.98
N HIS A 104 -2.76 2.05 -22.93
CA HIS A 104 -3.08 2.18 -24.35
C HIS A 104 -4.23 1.25 -24.80
N CYS A 105 -4.75 0.40 -23.91
CA CYS A 105 -5.91 -0.44 -24.18
C CYS A 105 -7.21 0.36 -24.05
N ARG A 106 -8.25 -0.06 -24.78
CA ARG A 106 -9.60 0.52 -24.63
C ARG A 106 -10.16 0.34 -23.21
N GLU A 107 -9.86 -0.79 -22.59
CA GLU A 107 -10.26 -1.13 -21.21
C GLU A 107 -9.59 -0.26 -20.14
N ALA A 108 -8.61 0.59 -20.50
CA ALA A 108 -8.01 1.54 -19.56
C ALA A 108 -9.03 2.53 -18.99
N VAL A 109 -10.10 2.83 -19.73
CA VAL A 109 -11.20 3.68 -19.26
C VAL A 109 -11.94 3.04 -18.09
N GLU A 110 -12.00 1.70 -18.07
CA GLU A 110 -12.62 0.89 -17.02
C GLU A 110 -11.62 0.54 -15.90
N ALA A 111 -10.45 1.19 -15.86
CA ALA A 111 -9.48 1.00 -14.80
C ALA A 111 -10.11 1.34 -13.44
N LYS A 112 -10.12 0.36 -12.54
CA LYS A 112 -10.70 0.54 -11.21
C LYS A 112 -9.85 1.47 -10.35
N GLU A 113 -10.48 2.20 -9.43
CA GLU A 113 -9.75 2.98 -8.43
C GLU A 113 -8.86 2.10 -7.54
N SER A 114 -9.30 0.86 -7.28
CA SER A 114 -8.53 -0.17 -6.56
C SER A 114 -7.19 -0.46 -7.20
N TYR A 115 -7.10 -0.43 -8.53
CA TYR A 115 -5.86 -0.67 -9.26
C TYR A 115 -4.81 0.39 -8.90
N HIS A 116 -5.20 1.66 -8.93
CA HIS A 116 -4.29 2.76 -8.58
C HIS A 116 -3.85 2.68 -7.11
N TYR A 117 -4.78 2.37 -6.21
CA TYR A 117 -4.47 2.22 -4.80
C TYR A 117 -3.50 1.05 -4.55
N ALA A 118 -3.77 -0.11 -5.13
CA ALA A 118 -2.93 -1.31 -5.03
C ALA A 118 -1.52 -1.03 -5.56
N LEU A 119 -1.40 -0.44 -6.75
CA LEU A 119 -0.11 -0.12 -7.36
C LEU A 119 0.75 0.77 -6.44
N ILE A 120 0.18 1.86 -5.92
CA ILE A 120 0.90 2.79 -5.01
C ILE A 120 1.33 2.06 -3.74
N ARG A 121 0.43 1.28 -3.13
CA ARG A 121 0.70 0.53 -1.90
C ARG A 121 1.79 -0.52 -2.11
N SER A 122 1.73 -1.26 -3.20
CA SER A 122 2.73 -2.26 -3.59
C SER A 122 4.11 -1.62 -3.77
N CYS A 123 4.21 -0.47 -4.44
CA CYS A 123 5.48 0.24 -4.57
C CYS A 123 6.07 0.68 -3.21
N ILE A 124 5.22 1.19 -2.31
CA ILE A 124 5.62 1.59 -0.96
C ILE A 124 6.09 0.37 -0.15
N GLU A 125 5.41 -0.77 -0.26
CA GLU A 125 5.76 -2.00 0.44
C GLU A 125 7.11 -2.57 -0.02
N MET A 126 7.36 -2.53 -1.33
CA MET A 126 8.64 -2.93 -1.93
C MET A 126 9.77 -1.91 -1.69
N LYS A 127 9.47 -0.75 -1.10
CA LYS A 127 10.41 0.39 -0.92
C LYS A 127 11.04 0.85 -2.23
N ASN A 128 10.29 0.76 -3.33
CA ASN A 128 10.75 1.15 -4.66
C ASN A 128 10.10 2.48 -5.09
N GLU A 129 10.56 3.55 -4.46
CA GLU A 129 10.05 4.91 -4.68
C GLU A 129 10.36 5.42 -6.09
N GLU A 130 11.51 5.05 -6.64
CA GLU A 130 11.91 5.42 -8.00
C GLU A 130 10.93 4.87 -9.05
N MET A 131 10.55 3.60 -8.94
CA MET A 131 9.57 2.98 -9.81
C MET A 131 8.23 3.72 -9.73
N LEU A 132 7.76 4.01 -8.51
CA LEU A 132 6.53 4.76 -8.32
C LEU A 132 6.58 6.13 -8.98
N MET A 133 7.64 6.90 -8.75
CA MET A 133 7.81 8.23 -9.33
C MET A 133 7.90 8.18 -10.85
N SER A 134 8.55 7.15 -11.41
CA SER A 134 8.63 6.95 -12.87
C SER A 134 7.26 6.65 -13.50
N MET A 135 6.39 5.91 -12.81
CA MET A 135 5.03 5.63 -13.29
C MET A 135 4.13 6.85 -13.14
N LEU A 136 4.27 7.62 -12.05
CA LEU A 136 3.50 8.83 -11.81
C LEU A 136 3.87 9.96 -12.77
N SER A 137 5.14 10.14 -13.11
CA SER A 137 5.56 11.17 -14.07
C SER A 137 4.95 10.95 -15.45
N LYS A 138 4.79 9.69 -15.86
CA LYS A 138 4.14 9.30 -17.12
C LYS A 138 2.62 9.41 -17.11
N LYS A 139 1.97 9.70 -15.97
CA LYS A 139 0.50 9.85 -15.89
C LYS A 139 -0.02 11.03 -16.71
N VAL A 140 0.79 12.08 -16.88
CA VAL A 140 0.45 13.28 -17.66
C VAL A 140 0.81 13.08 -19.12
N CYS A 141 0.08 12.20 -19.81
CA CYS A 141 0.09 12.10 -21.28
C CYS A 141 -1.36 12.06 -21.78
N ILE A 142 -2.14 13.10 -21.45
CA ILE A 142 -3.42 13.38 -22.11
C ILE A 142 -3.25 14.73 -22.80
N THR A 143 -3.12 14.67 -24.12
CA THR A 143 -3.35 15.73 -25.12
C THR A 143 -2.50 17.00 -25.02
N THR A 144 -1.33 17.00 -25.67
CA THR A 144 -1.01 18.10 -26.60
C THR A 144 -1.08 17.53 -28.00
N GLY A 145 -2.29 17.52 -28.56
CA GLY A 145 -2.44 17.48 -30.00
C GLY A 145 -1.99 18.83 -30.56
N SER A 146 -0.91 18.83 -31.33
CA SER A 146 -0.54 19.84 -32.31
C SER A 146 0.28 19.13 -33.38
#